data_AF-M0NED1-F1
#
_entry.id   AF-M0NED1-F1
#
_cell.length_a   1.000
_cell.length_b   1.000
_cell.length_c   1.000
_cell.angle_alpha   90.00
_cell.angle_beta   90.00
_cell.angle_gamma   90.00
#
_symmetry.space_group_name_H-M   'P 1'
#
loop_
_entity.id
_entity.type
_entity.pdbx_description
1 polymer ?
#
loop_
_entity_poly.entity_id
_entity_poly.type
_entity_poly.pdbx_seq_one_letter_code
_entity_poly.pdbx_strand_id
1 'polypeptide(L)' 'MLLFGGLGIALGRFKQLAPGAVVTWFIAVTPQMHDFWNMEDDQREGQQVHFLKNLIILGGALSFLANESED' A
#
# COMPACT_ATOMS: atom_id res chain seq x y z
N MET A 1 1.26 -6.50 10.50
CA MET A 1 0.33 -6.55 9.36
C MET A 1 1.10 -6.58 8.03
N LEU A 2 1.80 -5.52 7.63
CA LEU A 2 2.48 -5.46 6.33
C LEU A 2 3.54 -6.55 6.09
N LEU A 3 4.37 -6.87 7.08
CA LEU A 3 5.36 -7.95 6.95
C LEU A 3 4.68 -9.29 6.61
N PHE A 4 3.64 -9.64 7.36
CA PHE A 4 2.89 -10.87 7.14
C PHE A 4 2.08 -10.83 5.83
N GLY A 5 1.49 -9.69 5.47
CA GLY A 5 0.79 -9.51 4.20
C GLY A 5 1.73 -9.66 3.01
N GLY A 6 2.90 -9.01 3.05
CA GLY A 6 3.93 -9.13 2.02
C GLY A 6 4.49 -10.54 1.90
N LEU A 7 4.74 -11.23 3.02
CA LEU A 7 5.15 -12.63 3.00
C LEU A 7 4.04 -13.55 2.47
N GLY A 8 2.77 -13.29 2.81
CA GLY A 8 1.63 -14.02 2.27
C GLY A 8 1.56 -13.92 0.74
N ILE A 9 1.69 -12.70 0.21
CA ILE A 9 1.77 -12.46 -1.24
C ILE A 9 2.97 -13.18 -1.86
N ALA A 10 4.17 -13.02 -1.29
CA ALA A 10 5.40 -13.60 -1.84
C ALA A 10 5.39 -15.14 -1.85
N LEU A 11 4.79 -15.76 -0.83
CA LEU A 11 4.66 -17.21 -0.71
C LEU A 11 3.42 -17.76 -1.44
N GLY A 12 2.60 -16.92 -2.07
CA GLY A 12 1.38 -17.32 -2.77
C GLY A 12 0.30 -17.90 -1.84
N ARG A 13 0.32 -17.54 -0.55
CA ARG A 13 -0.61 -18.05 0.47
C ARG A 13 -1.59 -16.96 0.88
N PHE A 14 -2.84 -17.35 1.16
CA PHE A 14 -3.93 -16.42 1.50
C PHE A 14 -4.15 -15.38 0.39
N LYS A 15 -4.30 -15.87 -0.83
CA LYS A 15 -4.20 -15.11 -2.08
C LYS A 15 -5.11 -13.88 -2.19
N GLN A 16 -6.27 -13.89 -1.54
CA GLN A 16 -7.17 -12.72 -1.46
C GLN A 16 -6.98 -11.92 -0.16
N LEU A 17 -6.79 -12.60 0.98
CA LEU A 17 -6.68 -11.95 2.30
C LEU A 17 -5.36 -11.18 2.47
N ALA A 18 -4.24 -11.70 1.97
CA ALA A 18 -2.93 -11.07 2.10
C ALA A 18 -2.84 -9.74 1.32
N PRO A 19 -3.13 -9.69 0.00
CA PRO A 19 -3.15 -8.41 -0.71
C PRO A 19 -4.32 -7.53 -0.27
N GLY A 20 -5.49 -8.08 0.07
CA GLY A 20 -6.59 -7.31 0.64
C GLY A 20 -6.21 -6.56 1.92
N ALA A 21 -5.54 -7.22 2.87
CA ALA A 21 -5.07 -6.59 4.11
C ALA A 21 -4.03 -5.49 3.84
N VAL A 22 -3.13 -5.71 2.87
CA VAL A 22 -2.14 -4.71 2.45
C VAL A 22 -2.84 -3.49 1.83
N VAL A 23 -3.78 -3.70 0.91
CA VAL A 23 -4.59 -2.65 0.27
C VAL A 23 -5.33 -1.81 1.31
N THR A 24 -6.09 -2.45 2.20
CA THR A 24 -6.86 -1.76 3.24
C THR A 24 -5.97 -0.93 4.16
N TRP A 25 -4.81 -1.46 4.56
CA TRP A 25 -3.87 -0.72 5.40
C TRP A 25 -3.33 0.53 4.69
N PHE A 26 -2.87 0.40 3.44
CA PHE A 26 -2.28 1.53 2.71
C PHE A 26 -3.31 2.62 2.42
N ILE A 27 -4.55 2.28 2.06
CA ILE A 27 -5.61 3.28 1.82
C ILE A 27 -5.92 4.07 3.09
N ALA A 28 -6.02 3.39 4.24
CA ALA A 28 -6.34 4.03 5.50
C ALA A 28 -5.18 4.89 6.05
N VAL A 29 -3.95 4.40 5.96
CA VAL A 29 -2.80 4.97 6.68
C VAL A 29 -2.00 5.97 5.84
N THR A 30 -1.89 5.77 4.52
CA THR A 30 -1.00 6.61 3.68
C THR A 30 -1.38 8.08 3.67
N PRO A 31 -2.65 8.48 3.50
CA PRO A 31 -3.04 9.90 3.53
C PRO A 31 -2.82 10.54 4.90
N GLN A 32 -2.86 9.75 5.98
CA GLN A 32 -2.70 10.24 7.34
C GLN A 32 -1.22 10.32 7.77
N MET A 33 -0.38 9.40 7.29
CA MET A 33 1.06 9.38 7.60
C MET A 33 1.88 10.29 6.69
N HIS A 34 1.46 10.44 5.42
CA HIS A 34 2.15 11.23 4.41
C HIS A 34 1.22 12.31 3.85
N ASP A 35 0.70 13.13 4.76
CA ASP A 35 -0.16 14.28 4.50
C ASP A 35 0.64 15.45 3.88
N PHE A 36 1.09 15.28 2.63
CA PHE A 36 1.93 16.29 1.97
C PHE A 36 1.14 17.56 1.59
N TRP A 37 -0.18 17.45 1.40
CA TRP A 37 -1.03 18.58 1.02
C TRP A 37 -1.21 19.61 2.14
N ASN A 38 -0.98 19.23 3.40
CA ASN A 38 -1.00 20.14 4.55
C ASN A 38 0.41 20.50 5.08
N MET A 39 1.49 20.08 4.42
CA MET A 39 2.88 20.35 4.87
C MET A 39 3.46 21.66 4.33
N GLU A 40 4.40 22.25 5.08
CA GLU A 40 5.26 23.36 4.65
C GLU A 40 6.23 22.94 3.54
N ASP A 41 6.74 23.90 2.76
CA ASP A 41 7.48 23.63 1.51
C ASP A 41 8.75 22.81 1.71
N ASP A 42 9.44 22.93 2.86
CA ASP A 42 10.66 22.19 3.18
C ASP A 42 10.41 20.71 3.46
N GLN A 43 9.23 20.35 3.97
CA GLN A 43 8.84 18.97 4.30
C GLN A 43 7.92 18.35 3.24
N ARG A 44 7.23 19.17 2.44
CA ARG A 44 6.23 18.74 1.46
C ARG A 44 6.78 17.77 0.43
N GLU A 45 7.91 18.09 -0.21
CA GLU A 45 8.49 17.24 -1.26
C GLU A 45 8.84 15.84 -0.72
N GLY A 46 9.45 15.80 0.46
CA GLY A 46 9.80 14.54 1.13
C GLY A 46 8.55 13.69 1.41
N GLN A 47 7.52 14.29 2.00
CA GLN A 47 6.25 13.60 2.26
C GLN A 47 5.57 13.14 0.97
N GLN A 48 5.59 13.96 -0.08
CA GLN A 48 5.01 13.60 -1.37
C GLN A 48 5.72 12.38 -1.97
N VAL A 49 7.05 12.32 -1.90
CA VAL A 49 7.82 11.15 -2.36
C VAL A 49 7.45 9.90 -1.57
N HIS A 50 7.29 10.01 -0.24
CA HIS A 50 6.85 8.87 0.58
C HIS A 50 5.42 8.43 0.29
N PHE A 51 4.51 9.38 0.09
CA PHE A 51 3.14 9.12 -0.34
C PHE A 51 3.10 8.33 -1.65
N LEU A 52 3.85 8.79 -2.67
CA LEU A 52 3.92 8.14 -3.97
C LEU A 52 4.56 6.75 -3.90
N LYS A 53 5.60 6.56 -3.08
CA LYS A 53 6.18 5.22 -2.84
C LYS A 53 5.14 4.24 -2.31
N ASN A 54 4.34 4.66 -1.33
CA ASN A 54 3.27 3.84 -0.80
C ASN A 54 2.18 3.56 -1.85
N LEU A 55 1.88 4.54 -2.71
CA LEU A 55 0.91 4.37 -3.80
C LEU A 55 1.37 3.34 -4.85
N ILE A 56 2.66 3.32 -5.17
CA ILE A 56 3.25 2.32 -6.07
C ILE A 56 3.10 0.91 -5.47
N ILE A 57 3.38 0.75 -4.17
CA ILE A 57 3.22 -0.53 -3.47
C ILE A 57 1.75 -0.95 -3.42
N LEU A 58 0.83 0.00 -3.15
CA LEU A 58 -0.60 -0.22 -3.20
C LEU A 58 -1.05 -0.70 -4.59
N GLY A 59 -0.55 -0.07 -5.66
CA GLY A 59 -0.80 -0.50 -7.04
C GLY A 59 -0.40 -1.95 -7.29
N GLY A 60 0.79 -2.35 -6.83
CA GLY A 60 1.23 -3.75 -6.90
C GLY A 60 0.30 -4.70 -6.12
N ALA A 61 -0.08 -4.34 -4.90
CA ALA A 61 -1.00 -5.14 -4.10
C ALA A 61 -2.39 -5.26 -4.74
N LEU A 62 -2.89 -4.20 -5.38
CA LEU A 62 -4.14 -4.22 -6.15
C LEU A 62 -4.06 -5.16 -7.36
N SER A 63 -2.95 -5.19 -8.09
CA SER A 63 -2.77 -6.13 -9.21
C SER A 63 -2.83 -7.58 -8.74
N PHE A 64 -2.19 -7.92 -7.61
CA PHE A 64 -2.30 -9.26 -7.03
C PHE A 64 -3.74 -9.58 -6.58
N LEU A 65 -4.42 -8.64 -5.93
CA LEU A 65 -5.80 -8.84 -5.48
C LEU A 65 -6.75 -9.04 -6.66
N ALA A 66 -6.59 -8.27 -7.73
CA ALA A 66 -7.43 -8.35 -8.92
C ALA A 66 -7.26 -9.70 -9.64
N ASN A 67 -6.03 -10.12 -9.90
CA ASN A 67 -5.75 -11.40 -10.57
C ASN A 67 -6.32 -12.60 -9.78
N GLU A 68 -6.20 -12.59 -8.45
CA GLU A 68 -6.70 -13.67 -7.58
C GLU A 68 -8.22 -13.61 -7.30
N SER A 69 -8.90 -12.58 -7.80
CA SER A 69 -10.37 -12.50 -7.78
C SER A 69 -11.01 -13.02 -9.06
N GLU A 70 -10.21 -13.21 -10.11
CA GLU A 70 -10.65 -13.71 -11.42
C GLU A 70 -10.50 -15.25 -11.55
N ASP A 71 -9.67 -15.88 -10.71
CA ASP A 71 -9.53 -17.34 -10.54
C ASP A 71 -10.64 -17.95 -9.65
#